data_AF-A0A940SKK4-F1
#
_entry.id   AF-A0A940SKK4-F1
#
_cell.length_a   1.000
_cell.length_b   1.000
_cell.length_c   1.000
_cell.angle_alpha   90.00
_cell.angle_beta   90.00
_cell.angle_gamma   90.00
#
_symmetry.space_group_name_H-M   'P 1'
#
loop_
_entity.id
_entity.type
_entity.pdbx_description
1 polymer ?
#
loop_
_entity_poly.entity_id
_entity_poly.type
_entity_poly.pdbx_seq_one_letter_code
_entity_poly.pdbx_strand_id
1 'polypeptide(L)'
;MSNRYLKQELFLGKDSRLKLQNAHAIIIGLGALGSSISEMLVRAGIGHITLVDRDYVEWSNLQRQVLYTEDDAKNKLPKAIAAKNRLSQINSEINITSHVSDINGLNIEELIKDQSVIIDATDNFETRMIINDAAVKHGIPFIYGACVASYGLTFPIIPGKTPCLHCLINHLPTQGMTCDTVGVISPIVQIIASFQVTHVLKLLTGTELLPILHSIDVWKNENIEINVDRLKNENCPTCGNHATFPYLTVENQTKTDILCGRDAIQLRSGASRTISLETLAESLKGLADDLIINPYLISFTFEENRIVLFKDGRAIIHGTNDPTRARAIYDKILG
;
A
#
# COMPACT_ATOMS: atom_id res chain seq x y z
N MET A 1 20.45 28.08 3.67
CA MET A 1 19.32 27.16 3.93
C MET A 1 18.41 27.16 2.72
N SER A 2 17.98 25.99 2.25
CA SER A 2 17.05 25.89 1.12
C SER A 2 15.72 26.61 1.44
N ASN A 3 15.21 27.44 0.53
CA ASN A 3 13.93 28.15 0.64
C ASN A 3 12.74 27.28 0.15
N ARG A 4 12.95 25.96 0.01
CA ARG A 4 12.02 24.98 -0.56
C ARG A 4 10.60 25.06 0.01
N TYR A 5 10.47 25.24 1.32
CA TYR A 5 9.18 25.20 2.02
C TYR A 5 8.58 26.59 2.30
N LEU A 6 9.16 27.68 1.79
CA LEU A 6 8.74 29.05 2.11
C LEU A 6 7.24 29.27 1.89
N LYS A 7 6.69 28.83 0.75
CA LYS A 7 5.27 28.99 0.43
C LYS A 7 4.35 28.18 1.35
N GLN A 8 4.81 27.01 1.79
CA GLN A 8 4.07 26.15 2.71
C GLN A 8 4.08 26.72 4.14
N GLU A 9 5.23 27.22 4.60
CA GLU A 9 5.39 27.84 5.92
C GLU A 9 4.54 29.12 6.08
N LEU A 10 4.31 29.88 5.00
CA LEU A 10 3.41 31.04 5.03
C LEU A 10 1.97 30.68 5.41
N PHE A 11 1.51 29.49 5.05
CA PHE A 11 0.16 29.01 5.37
C PHE A 11 0.12 28.21 6.67
N LEU A 12 1.02 27.24 6.84
CA LEU A 12 1.03 26.32 7.98
C LEU A 12 1.67 26.90 9.25
N GLY A 13 2.32 28.06 9.14
CA GLY A 13 3.08 28.69 10.22
C GLY A 13 4.52 28.18 10.32
N LYS A 14 5.38 28.96 10.98
CA LYS A 14 6.84 28.71 11.03
C LYS A 14 7.21 27.40 11.74
N ASP A 15 6.45 26.99 12.74
CA ASP A 15 6.73 25.76 13.50
C ASP A 15 6.35 24.49 12.75
N SER A 16 5.52 24.59 11.70
CA SER A 16 5.05 23.45 10.91
C SER A 16 6.20 22.66 10.31
N ARG A 17 7.25 23.34 9.84
CA ARG A 17 8.41 22.68 9.24
C ARG A 17 9.08 21.73 10.20
N LEU A 18 9.34 22.16 11.44
CA LEU A 18 10.00 21.31 12.43
C LEU A 18 9.12 20.10 12.78
N LYS A 19 7.80 20.29 12.89
CA LYS A 19 6.85 19.19 13.12
C LYS A 19 6.88 18.16 11.98
N LEU A 20 6.86 18.62 10.73
CA LEU A 20 6.90 17.74 9.55
C LEU A 20 8.27 17.05 9.42
N GLN A 21 9.38 17.75 9.68
CA GLN A 21 10.72 17.17 9.66
C GLN A 21 10.95 16.11 10.73
N ASN A 22 10.27 16.21 11.88
CA ASN A 22 10.35 15.21 12.94
C ASN A 22 9.35 14.06 12.76
N ALA A 23 8.43 14.16 11.80
CA ALA A 23 7.41 13.14 11.57
C ALA A 23 7.94 11.96 10.75
N HIS A 24 7.37 10.78 11.04
CA HIS A 24 7.60 9.54 10.30
C HIS A 24 6.27 9.02 9.76
N ALA A 25 6.12 8.97 8.45
CA ALA A 25 4.93 8.44 7.79
C ALA A 25 5.23 7.09 7.13
N ILE A 26 4.35 6.10 7.31
CA ILE A 26 4.38 4.84 6.56
C ILE A 26 3.27 4.81 5.52
N ILE A 27 3.63 4.50 4.28
CA ILE A 27 2.70 4.39 3.15
C ILE A 27 2.68 2.92 2.72
N ILE A 28 1.51 2.30 2.84
CA ILE A 28 1.30 0.88 2.51
C ILE A 28 0.54 0.80 1.20
N GLY A 29 1.17 0.21 0.20
CA GLY A 29 0.75 0.25 -1.19
C GLY A 29 1.34 1.46 -1.91
N LEU A 30 1.99 1.21 -3.04
CA LEU A 30 2.62 2.18 -3.92
C LEU A 30 2.07 2.05 -5.34
N GLY A 31 0.79 1.71 -5.44
CA GLY A 31 0.01 1.81 -6.67
C GLY A 31 -0.31 3.27 -7.03
N ALA A 32 -1.48 3.50 -7.61
CA ALA A 32 -1.87 4.82 -8.10
C ALA A 32 -1.98 5.87 -6.97
N LEU A 33 -2.62 5.50 -5.86
CA LEU A 33 -2.73 6.36 -4.68
C LEU A 33 -1.37 6.58 -4.03
N GLY A 34 -0.64 5.50 -3.71
CA GLY A 34 0.59 5.58 -2.94
C GLY A 34 1.71 6.32 -3.66
N SER A 35 1.81 6.19 -4.97
CA SER A 35 2.76 6.97 -5.78
C SER A 35 2.49 8.47 -5.69
N SER A 36 1.22 8.88 -5.79
CA SER A 36 0.82 10.29 -5.71
C SER A 36 0.99 10.87 -4.29
N ILE A 37 0.59 10.10 -3.27
CA ILE A 37 0.70 10.49 -1.86
C ILE A 37 2.16 10.66 -1.46
N SER A 38 3.01 9.67 -1.77
CA SER A 38 4.43 9.69 -1.38
C SER A 38 5.16 10.86 -2.01
N GLU A 39 4.90 11.17 -3.28
CA GLU A 39 5.46 12.36 -3.92
C GLU A 39 5.05 13.65 -3.21
N MET A 40 3.77 13.82 -2.91
CA MET A 40 3.27 15.00 -2.21
C MET A 40 3.87 15.13 -0.80
N LEU A 41 3.98 14.05 -0.03
CA LEU A 41 4.57 14.07 1.31
C LEU A 41 6.08 14.35 1.30
N VAL A 42 6.82 13.78 0.34
CA VAL A 42 8.25 14.07 0.15
C VAL A 42 8.47 15.55 -0.21
N ARG A 43 7.60 16.11 -1.06
CA ARG A 43 7.62 17.55 -1.40
C ARG A 43 7.20 18.44 -0.24
N ALA A 44 6.31 17.98 0.63
CA ALA A 44 5.87 18.69 1.82
C ALA A 44 6.92 18.72 2.96
N GLY A 45 7.96 17.88 2.87
CA GLY A 45 9.05 17.90 3.84
C GLY A 45 8.86 16.98 5.04
N ILE A 46 8.09 15.89 4.92
CA ILE A 46 8.02 14.86 5.96
C ILE A 46 9.41 14.23 6.12
N GLY A 47 9.99 14.29 7.31
CA GLY A 47 11.40 13.94 7.50
C GLY A 47 11.74 12.47 7.26
N HIS A 48 10.81 11.57 7.59
CA HIS A 48 10.98 10.13 7.40
C HIS A 48 9.78 9.52 6.70
N ILE A 49 10.03 8.77 5.62
CA ILE A 49 8.98 8.05 4.90
C ILE A 49 9.38 6.58 4.74
N THR A 50 8.52 5.69 5.25
CA THR A 50 8.59 4.25 5.01
C THR A 50 7.63 3.89 3.88
N LEU A 51 8.15 3.27 2.83
CA LEU A 51 7.41 2.82 1.66
C LEU A 51 7.29 1.30 1.68
N VAL A 52 6.08 0.76 1.66
CA VAL A 52 5.86 -0.69 1.65
C VAL A 52 5.01 -1.08 0.45
N ASP A 53 5.55 -1.94 -0.41
CA ASP A 53 4.82 -2.55 -1.50
C ASP A 53 5.42 -3.92 -1.85
N ARG A 54 4.57 -4.87 -2.24
CA ARG A 54 4.94 -6.25 -2.54
C ARG A 54 5.16 -6.53 -4.02
N ASP A 55 4.67 -5.64 -4.87
CA ASP A 55 4.64 -5.75 -6.32
C ASP A 55 5.90 -5.15 -6.98
N TYR A 56 6.02 -5.40 -8.28
CA TYR A 56 6.96 -4.76 -9.19
C TYR A 56 6.22 -3.91 -10.22
N VAL A 57 6.95 -3.02 -10.89
CA VAL A 57 6.39 -2.13 -11.91
C VAL A 57 6.05 -2.93 -13.17
N GLU A 58 4.82 -2.77 -13.67
CA GLU A 58 4.34 -3.33 -14.94
C GLU A 58 3.92 -2.23 -15.92
N TRP A 59 3.93 -2.50 -17.23
CA TRP A 59 3.50 -1.56 -18.27
C TRP A 59 2.09 -1.00 -18.05
N SER A 60 1.15 -1.85 -17.61
CA SER A 60 -0.23 -1.46 -17.31
C SER A 60 -0.36 -0.47 -16.14
N ASN A 61 0.72 -0.27 -15.37
CA ASN A 61 0.76 0.64 -14.23
C ASN A 61 1.01 2.09 -14.68
N LEU A 62 1.73 2.29 -15.79
CA LEU A 62 2.26 3.59 -16.20
C LEU A 62 1.18 4.63 -16.51
N GLN A 63 -0.02 4.20 -16.88
CA GLN A 63 -1.14 5.13 -17.16
C GLN A 63 -1.64 5.89 -15.92
N ARG A 64 -1.35 5.42 -14.69
CA ARG A 64 -1.88 6.00 -13.44
C ARG A 64 -0.91 6.09 -12.26
N GLN A 65 0.27 5.47 -12.33
CA GLN A 65 1.22 5.40 -11.22
C GLN A 65 2.40 6.35 -11.50
N VAL A 66 2.32 7.55 -10.92
CA VAL A 66 3.10 8.73 -11.36
C VAL A 66 4.61 8.66 -11.09
N LEU A 67 5.05 7.75 -10.23
CA LEU A 67 6.46 7.61 -9.87
C LEU A 67 7.28 6.76 -10.83
N TYR A 68 6.64 5.98 -11.69
CA TYR A 68 7.30 4.92 -12.46
C TYR A 68 7.50 5.30 -13.92
N THR A 69 8.53 4.71 -14.51
CA THR A 69 8.93 4.93 -15.90
C THR A 69 8.87 3.62 -16.70
N GLU A 70 8.96 3.73 -18.03
CA GLU A 70 9.08 2.57 -18.91
C GLU A 70 10.31 1.71 -18.60
N ASP A 71 11.41 2.32 -18.15
CA ASP A 71 12.61 1.59 -17.75
C ASP A 71 12.38 0.75 -16.49
N ASP A 72 11.66 1.29 -15.49
CA ASP A 72 11.27 0.54 -14.29
C ASP A 72 10.42 -0.69 -14.65
N ALA A 73 9.48 -0.52 -15.60
CA ALA A 73 8.61 -1.59 -16.09
C ALA A 73 9.39 -2.66 -16.87
N LYS A 74 10.31 -2.23 -17.76
CA LYS A 74 11.17 -3.12 -18.54
C LYS A 74 12.06 -3.97 -17.64
N ASN A 75 12.59 -3.38 -16.57
CA ASN A 75 13.49 -4.05 -15.62
C ASN A 75 12.76 -4.77 -14.47
N LYS A 76 11.42 -4.74 -14.45
CA LYS A 76 10.57 -5.31 -13.38
C LYS A 76 11.05 -4.88 -11.99
N LEU A 77 11.37 -3.59 -11.83
CA LEU A 77 11.88 -3.09 -10.57
C LEU A 77 10.77 -3.16 -9.50
N PRO A 78 11.05 -3.62 -8.26
CA PRO A 78 10.04 -3.58 -7.21
C PRO A 78 9.53 -2.16 -6.97
N LYS A 79 8.22 -1.99 -6.81
CA LYS A 79 7.59 -0.66 -6.68
C LYS A 79 8.19 0.16 -5.54
N ALA A 80 8.45 -0.47 -4.39
CA ALA A 80 9.08 0.19 -3.24
C ALA A 80 10.48 0.73 -3.54
N ILE A 81 11.25 0.04 -4.37
CA ILE A 81 12.60 0.46 -4.79
C ILE A 81 12.52 1.56 -5.84
N ALA A 82 11.70 1.38 -6.87
CA ALA A 82 11.47 2.38 -7.92
C ALA A 82 10.98 3.71 -7.32
N ALA A 83 10.00 3.65 -6.41
CA ALA A 83 9.48 4.81 -5.68
C ALA A 83 10.58 5.50 -4.87
N LYS A 84 11.37 4.75 -4.08
CA LYS A 84 12.49 5.31 -3.30
C LYS A 84 13.50 6.03 -4.20
N ASN A 85 13.89 5.43 -5.31
CA ASN A 85 14.84 6.01 -6.26
C ASN A 85 14.31 7.34 -6.80
N ARG A 86 13.05 7.37 -7.27
CA ARG A 86 12.41 8.57 -7.81
C ARG A 86 12.26 9.66 -6.76
N LEU A 87 11.77 9.33 -5.57
CA LEU A 87 11.50 10.28 -4.50
C LEU A 87 12.79 10.88 -3.92
N SER A 88 13.88 10.11 -3.86
CA SER A 88 15.19 10.59 -3.42
C SER A 88 15.75 11.68 -4.34
N GLN A 89 15.40 11.64 -5.63
CA GLN A 89 15.74 12.71 -6.60
C GLN A 89 14.87 13.97 -6.41
N ILE A 90 13.66 13.82 -5.87
CA ILE A 90 12.73 14.94 -5.62
C ILE A 90 13.16 15.71 -4.37
N ASN A 91 13.53 15.00 -3.31
CA ASN A 91 13.97 15.63 -2.08
C ASN A 91 14.98 14.78 -1.30
N SER A 92 16.26 15.10 -1.50
CA SER A 92 17.38 14.42 -0.82
C SER A 92 17.52 14.74 0.67
N GLU A 93 16.72 15.65 1.23
CA GLU A 93 16.71 15.95 2.68
C GLU A 93 15.82 14.95 3.45
N ILE A 94 15.00 14.15 2.76
CA ILE A 94 14.10 13.19 3.38
C ILE A 94 14.78 11.84 3.52
N ASN A 95 14.63 11.22 4.70
CA ASN A 95 15.05 9.85 4.91
C ASN A 95 13.96 8.90 4.40
N ILE A 96 14.29 8.11 3.37
CA ILE A 96 13.35 7.20 2.70
C ILE A 96 13.79 5.75 2.88
N THR A 97 12.96 4.98 3.57
CA THR A 97 13.10 3.54 3.75
C THR A 97 12.08 2.81 2.88
N SER A 98 12.49 1.71 2.25
CA SER A 98 11.64 0.94 1.35
C SER A 98 11.66 -0.54 1.74
N HIS A 99 10.49 -1.14 1.88
CA HIS A 99 10.32 -2.57 2.13
C HIS A 99 9.59 -3.20 0.96
N VAL A 100 10.27 -4.11 0.26
CA VAL A 100 9.65 -4.99 -0.74
C VAL A 100 9.00 -6.14 0.01
N SER A 101 7.81 -5.89 0.56
CA SER A 101 7.12 -6.83 1.45
C SER A 101 5.62 -6.73 1.27
N ASP A 102 4.98 -7.88 1.39
CA ASP A 102 3.55 -7.96 1.65
C ASP A 102 3.25 -7.62 3.12
N ILE A 103 2.13 -6.95 3.38
CA ILE A 103 1.67 -6.66 4.74
C ILE A 103 0.74 -7.76 5.23
N ASN A 104 1.02 -8.26 6.42
CA ASN A 104 0.21 -9.28 7.08
C ASN A 104 0.27 -9.13 8.62
N GLY A 105 -0.54 -9.92 9.33
CA GLY A 105 -0.62 -9.87 10.79
C GLY A 105 0.69 -10.19 11.54
N LEU A 106 1.68 -10.82 10.88
CA LEU A 106 2.96 -11.16 11.52
C LEU A 106 4.00 -10.03 11.44
N ASN A 107 3.91 -9.15 10.44
CA ASN A 107 4.93 -8.12 10.22
C ASN A 107 4.43 -6.69 10.44
N ILE A 108 3.12 -6.45 10.37
CA ILE A 108 2.59 -5.08 10.42
C ILE A 108 2.97 -4.36 11.72
N GLU A 109 2.90 -5.06 12.87
CA GLU A 109 3.13 -4.45 14.18
C GLU A 109 4.57 -3.93 14.32
N GLU A 110 5.55 -4.66 13.80
CA GLU A 110 6.95 -4.21 13.81
C GLU A 110 7.18 -3.09 12.79
N LEU A 111 6.52 -3.14 11.62
CA LEU A 111 6.68 -2.14 10.56
C LEU A 111 6.10 -0.77 10.94
N ILE A 112 5.01 -0.74 11.71
CA ILE A 112 4.36 0.52 12.12
C ILE A 112 4.95 1.12 13.40
N LYS A 113 5.94 0.46 14.01
CA LYS A 113 6.60 0.95 15.21
C LYS A 113 7.21 2.34 14.94
N ASP A 114 7.05 3.23 15.92
CA ASP A 114 7.54 4.62 15.91
C ASP A 114 6.97 5.52 14.79
N GLN A 115 5.96 5.05 14.03
CA GLN A 115 5.30 5.84 13.00
C GLN A 115 4.38 6.89 13.60
N SER A 116 4.44 8.11 13.06
CA SER A 116 3.51 9.19 13.42
C SER A 116 2.14 9.02 12.77
N VAL A 117 2.09 8.36 11.60
CA VAL A 117 0.85 8.14 10.83
C VAL A 117 1.02 6.99 9.83
N ILE A 118 -0.04 6.20 9.65
CA ILE A 118 -0.15 5.17 8.62
C ILE A 118 -1.07 5.67 7.51
N ILE A 119 -0.67 5.51 6.26
CA ILE A 119 -1.50 5.84 5.09
C ILE A 119 -1.78 4.57 4.29
N ASP A 120 -3.06 4.24 4.13
CA ASP A 120 -3.50 3.15 3.26
C ASP A 120 -3.64 3.65 1.83
N ALA A 121 -2.89 3.01 0.95
CA ALA A 121 -2.99 3.15 -0.49
C ALA A 121 -3.06 1.77 -1.16
N THR A 122 -3.59 0.78 -0.44
CA THR A 122 -3.79 -0.59 -0.89
C THR A 122 -5.11 -0.74 -1.64
N ASP A 123 -5.22 -1.78 -2.44
CA ASP A 123 -6.43 -2.18 -3.16
C ASP A 123 -7.02 -3.50 -2.61
N ASN A 124 -6.49 -3.99 -1.49
CA ASN A 124 -6.85 -5.26 -0.89
C ASN A 124 -7.58 -5.08 0.44
N PHE A 125 -8.80 -5.60 0.52
CA PHE A 125 -9.66 -5.49 1.71
C PHE A 125 -9.02 -6.06 2.99
N GLU A 126 -8.44 -7.26 2.91
CA GLU A 126 -7.85 -7.94 4.07
C GLU A 126 -6.65 -7.14 4.61
N THR A 127 -5.81 -6.62 3.72
CA THR A 127 -4.69 -5.74 4.10
C THR A 127 -5.18 -4.49 4.82
N ARG A 128 -6.26 -3.86 4.35
CA ARG A 128 -6.86 -2.70 5.02
C ARG A 128 -7.33 -3.02 6.42
N MET A 129 -7.93 -4.19 6.63
CA MET A 129 -8.39 -4.62 7.94
C MET A 129 -7.23 -4.97 8.89
N ILE A 130 -6.14 -5.55 8.38
CA ILE A 130 -4.88 -5.76 9.12
C ILE A 130 -4.29 -4.43 9.57
N ILE A 131 -4.20 -3.44 8.66
CA ILE A 131 -3.71 -2.10 8.99
C ILE A 131 -4.61 -1.44 10.04
N ASN A 132 -5.92 -1.52 9.88
CA ASN A 132 -6.89 -0.96 10.81
C ASN A 132 -6.73 -1.55 12.23
N ASP A 133 -6.63 -2.87 12.35
CA ASP A 133 -6.45 -3.51 13.64
C ASP A 133 -5.12 -3.11 14.29
N ALA A 134 -4.03 -3.09 13.53
CA ALA A 134 -2.71 -2.69 14.03
C ALA A 134 -2.68 -1.21 14.45
N ALA A 135 -3.25 -0.32 13.64
CA ALA A 135 -3.32 1.11 13.93
C ALA A 135 -4.11 1.39 15.22
N VAL A 136 -5.27 0.76 15.40
CA VAL A 136 -6.09 0.93 16.60
C VAL A 136 -5.40 0.33 17.83
N LYS A 137 -4.82 -0.87 17.71
CA LYS A 137 -4.09 -1.54 18.80
C LYS A 137 -2.93 -0.69 19.32
N HIS A 138 -2.18 -0.05 18.43
CA HIS A 138 -0.99 0.74 18.76
C HIS A 138 -1.27 2.24 18.95
N GLY A 139 -2.53 2.68 18.80
CA GLY A 139 -2.90 4.08 18.95
C GLY A 139 -2.34 5.01 17.87
N ILE A 140 -2.01 4.47 16.69
CA ILE A 140 -1.41 5.22 15.59
C ILE A 140 -2.51 5.71 14.64
N PRO A 141 -2.54 7.02 14.29
CA PRO A 141 -3.47 7.54 13.28
C PRO A 141 -3.35 6.81 11.95
N PHE A 142 -4.50 6.49 11.36
CA PHE A 142 -4.62 5.74 10.12
C PHE A 142 -5.46 6.51 9.09
N ILE A 143 -4.88 6.85 7.94
CA ILE A 143 -5.58 7.59 6.88
C ILE A 143 -6.02 6.61 5.79
N TYR A 144 -7.29 6.20 5.84
CA TYR A 144 -7.91 5.30 4.87
C TYR A 144 -8.15 6.00 3.54
N GLY A 145 -7.88 5.29 2.43
CA GLY A 145 -8.14 5.74 1.07
C GLY A 145 -8.47 4.58 0.14
N ALA A 146 -9.45 4.77 -0.75
CA ALA A 146 -9.81 3.78 -1.76
C ALA A 146 -10.28 4.47 -3.04
N CYS A 147 -10.01 3.84 -4.20
CA CYS A 147 -10.51 4.28 -5.50
C CYS A 147 -10.91 3.07 -6.35
N VAL A 148 -11.96 3.23 -7.15
CA VAL A 148 -12.37 2.27 -8.19
C VAL A 148 -13.19 3.01 -9.25
N ALA A 149 -13.00 2.70 -10.53
CA ALA A 149 -13.60 3.44 -11.64
C ALA A 149 -13.35 4.96 -11.53
N SER A 150 -14.40 5.74 -11.36
CA SER A 150 -14.39 7.19 -11.10
C SER A 150 -14.70 7.56 -9.64
N TYR A 151 -14.87 6.56 -8.78
CA TYR A 151 -15.32 6.70 -7.41
C TYR A 151 -14.18 6.55 -6.41
N GLY A 152 -14.22 7.32 -5.33
CA GLY A 152 -13.21 7.28 -4.29
C GLY A 152 -13.74 7.63 -2.90
N LEU A 153 -13.04 7.09 -1.91
CA LEU A 153 -13.34 7.25 -0.49
C LEU A 153 -12.07 7.63 0.26
N THR A 154 -12.20 8.45 1.30
CA THR A 154 -11.12 8.72 2.25
C THR A 154 -11.69 9.07 3.61
N PHE A 155 -10.99 8.61 4.66
CA PHE A 155 -11.40 8.85 6.03
C PHE A 155 -10.20 8.83 7.00
N PRO A 156 -10.03 9.85 7.86
CA PRO A 156 -9.03 9.79 8.93
C PRO A 156 -9.55 8.99 10.12
N ILE A 157 -8.93 7.83 10.38
CA ILE A 157 -9.17 7.00 11.56
C ILE A 157 -8.19 7.41 12.65
N ILE A 158 -8.70 8.03 13.71
CA ILE A 158 -7.93 8.45 14.87
C ILE A 158 -8.32 7.56 16.06
N PRO A 159 -7.45 6.61 16.47
CA PRO A 159 -7.75 5.69 17.56
C PRO A 159 -8.25 6.39 18.83
N GLY A 160 -9.27 5.81 19.46
CA GLY A 160 -9.93 6.39 20.62
C GLY A 160 -10.85 7.58 20.33
N LYS A 161 -10.72 8.27 19.19
CA LYS A 161 -11.54 9.43 18.83
C LYS A 161 -12.63 9.08 17.83
N THR A 162 -12.27 8.73 16.59
CA THR A 162 -13.22 8.44 15.50
C THR A 162 -13.65 6.97 15.50
N PRO A 163 -14.69 6.57 14.75
CA PRO A 163 -14.88 5.16 14.38
C PRO A 163 -13.65 4.60 13.65
N CYS A 164 -13.42 3.29 13.77
CA CYS A 164 -12.43 2.57 12.96
C CYS A 164 -13.02 2.06 11.64
N LEU A 165 -12.21 1.49 10.75
CA LEU A 165 -12.69 0.96 9.48
C LEU A 165 -13.75 -0.14 9.66
N HIS A 166 -13.58 -1.00 10.66
CA HIS A 166 -14.54 -2.07 10.99
C HIS A 166 -15.94 -1.51 11.32
N CYS A 167 -16.02 -0.33 11.96
CA CYS A 167 -17.30 0.35 12.21
C CYS A 167 -17.96 0.84 10.92
N LEU A 168 -17.17 1.22 9.92
CA LEU A 168 -17.67 1.81 8.67
C LEU A 168 -18.01 0.78 7.60
N ILE A 169 -17.34 -0.36 7.62
CA ILE A 169 -17.23 -1.24 6.45
C ILE A 169 -18.59 -1.74 5.94
N ASN A 170 -19.52 -2.03 6.86
CA ASN A 170 -20.88 -2.48 6.54
C ASN A 170 -21.79 -1.36 6.00
N HIS A 171 -21.33 -0.11 6.02
CA HIS A 171 -22.03 1.08 5.51
C HIS A 171 -21.42 1.63 4.21
N LEU A 172 -20.28 1.09 3.76
CA LEU A 172 -19.65 1.51 2.51
C LEU A 172 -20.31 0.80 1.32
N PRO A 173 -20.48 1.48 0.16
CA PRO A 173 -20.99 0.85 -1.06
C PRO A 173 -20.10 -0.33 -1.51
N THR A 174 -20.74 -1.32 -2.13
CA THR A 174 -20.31 -2.74 -2.26
C THR A 174 -18.82 -2.99 -2.53
N GLN A 175 -18.24 -3.85 -1.68
CA GLN A 175 -16.80 -4.15 -1.52
C GLN A 175 -16.21 -5.13 -2.55
N GLY A 176 -16.93 -5.46 -3.63
CA GLY A 176 -16.52 -6.52 -4.57
C GLY A 176 -15.75 -6.06 -5.82
N MET A 177 -15.63 -4.75 -6.04
CA MET A 177 -14.98 -4.18 -7.22
C MET A 177 -13.55 -3.75 -6.88
N THR A 178 -12.56 -4.21 -7.64
CA THR A 178 -11.17 -3.76 -7.52
C THR A 178 -10.77 -2.93 -8.74
N CYS A 179 -9.68 -2.17 -8.62
CA CYS A 179 -9.09 -1.47 -9.76
C CYS A 179 -8.77 -2.42 -10.92
N ASP A 180 -8.42 -3.66 -10.62
CA ASP A 180 -8.01 -4.65 -11.63
C ASP A 180 -9.22 -5.33 -12.29
N THR A 181 -10.42 -5.33 -11.69
CA THR A 181 -11.64 -5.88 -12.30
C THR A 181 -12.50 -4.84 -13.02
N VAL A 182 -12.50 -3.59 -12.56
CA VAL A 182 -13.36 -2.52 -13.09
C VAL A 182 -12.57 -1.39 -13.77
N GLY A 183 -11.27 -1.31 -13.49
CA GLY A 183 -10.44 -0.17 -13.88
C GLY A 183 -10.53 0.97 -12.87
N VAL A 184 -9.68 1.98 -13.08
CA VAL A 184 -9.68 3.24 -12.33
C VAL A 184 -9.06 4.34 -13.19
N ILE A 185 -9.63 5.54 -13.14
CA ILE A 185 -9.10 6.71 -13.85
C ILE A 185 -8.21 7.56 -12.93
N SER A 186 -7.13 8.12 -13.48
CA SER A 186 -6.16 8.90 -12.70
C SER A 186 -6.75 10.11 -11.95
N PRO A 187 -7.76 10.86 -12.44
CA PRO A 187 -8.26 12.03 -11.73
C PRO A 187 -8.81 11.75 -10.33
N ILE A 188 -9.61 10.68 -10.17
CA ILE A 188 -10.15 10.34 -8.83
C ILE A 188 -9.03 9.95 -7.87
N VAL A 189 -8.00 9.25 -8.36
CA VAL A 189 -6.81 8.91 -7.57
C VAL A 189 -6.13 10.18 -7.05
N GLN A 190 -5.93 11.19 -7.90
CA GLN A 190 -5.29 12.44 -7.47
C GLN A 190 -6.11 13.20 -6.44
N ILE A 191 -7.44 13.20 -6.58
CA ILE A 191 -8.34 13.85 -5.62
C ILE A 191 -8.27 13.15 -4.26
N ILE A 192 -8.41 11.83 -4.22
CA ILE A 192 -8.35 11.07 -2.96
C ILE A 192 -6.97 11.18 -2.32
N ALA A 193 -5.89 11.09 -3.11
CA ALA A 193 -4.53 11.33 -2.62
C ALA A 193 -4.38 12.72 -1.99
N SER A 194 -4.97 13.75 -2.61
CA SER A 194 -4.93 15.13 -2.08
C SER A 194 -5.64 15.24 -0.74
N PHE A 195 -6.79 14.58 -0.56
CA PHE A 195 -7.47 14.52 0.73
C PHE A 195 -6.66 13.76 1.79
N GLN A 196 -6.09 12.60 1.45
CA GLN A 196 -5.27 11.83 2.40
C GLN A 196 -4.05 12.63 2.86
N VAL A 197 -3.34 13.30 1.93
CA VAL A 197 -2.22 14.19 2.26
C VAL A 197 -2.68 15.37 3.12
N THR A 198 -3.84 15.95 2.82
CA THR A 198 -4.41 17.03 3.64
C THR A 198 -4.66 16.55 5.07
N HIS A 199 -5.19 15.33 5.26
CA HIS A 199 -5.37 14.77 6.60
C HIS A 199 -4.03 14.56 7.33
N VAL A 200 -3.01 14.05 6.64
CA VAL A 200 -1.66 13.90 7.21
C VAL A 200 -1.10 15.26 7.64
N LEU A 201 -1.16 16.28 6.79
CA LEU A 201 -0.65 17.61 7.12
C LEU A 201 -1.41 18.23 8.29
N LYS A 202 -2.74 18.13 8.32
CA LYS A 202 -3.56 18.59 9.44
C LYS A 202 -3.14 17.90 10.73
N LEU A 203 -3.06 16.57 10.73
CA LEU A 203 -2.65 15.77 11.87
C LEU A 203 -1.29 16.20 12.42
N LEU A 204 -0.26 16.23 11.56
CA LEU A 204 1.13 16.48 11.97
C LEU A 204 1.36 17.93 12.39
N THR A 205 0.59 18.87 11.87
CA THR A 205 0.69 20.28 12.28
C THR A 205 -0.13 20.60 13.54
N GLY A 206 -0.96 19.67 14.01
CA GLY A 206 -1.82 19.82 15.19
C GLY A 206 -3.20 20.41 14.89
N THR A 207 -3.62 20.42 13.63
CA THR A 207 -4.98 20.78 13.24
C THR A 207 -5.92 19.60 13.49
N GLU A 208 -7.07 19.86 14.11
CA GLU A 208 -8.05 18.82 14.41
C GLU A 208 -8.61 18.16 13.13
N LEU A 209 -8.78 16.84 13.20
CA LEU A 209 -9.43 16.02 12.19
C LEU A 209 -10.84 15.68 12.64
N LEU A 210 -11.81 15.96 11.77
CA LEU A 210 -13.21 15.68 12.00
C LEU A 210 -13.54 14.25 11.51
N PRO A 211 -14.53 13.57 12.12
CA PRO A 211 -14.99 12.25 11.70
C PRO A 211 -15.87 12.35 10.43
N ILE A 212 -15.32 12.91 9.36
CA ILE A 212 -16.00 13.09 8.06
C ILE A 212 -15.46 12.08 7.06
N LEU A 213 -16.33 11.19 6.58
CA LEU A 213 -16.09 10.33 5.42
C LEU A 213 -16.34 11.15 4.15
N HIS A 214 -15.33 11.27 3.30
CA HIS A 214 -15.47 11.87 1.98
C HIS A 214 -15.73 10.78 0.94
N SER A 215 -16.76 10.97 0.12
CA SER A 215 -17.19 10.07 -0.95
C SER A 215 -17.39 10.87 -2.23
N ILE A 216 -16.61 10.55 -3.27
CA ILE A 216 -16.51 11.37 -4.47
C ILE A 216 -16.67 10.49 -5.70
N ASP A 217 -17.55 10.87 -6.64
CA ASP A 217 -17.61 10.32 -8.00
C ASP A 217 -17.36 11.45 -8.99
N VAL A 218 -16.17 11.46 -9.59
CA VAL A 218 -15.78 12.54 -10.52
C VAL A 218 -16.51 12.45 -11.85
N TRP A 219 -17.01 11.28 -12.23
CA TRP A 219 -17.73 11.10 -13.49
C TRP A 219 -19.15 11.63 -13.40
N LYS A 220 -19.77 11.48 -12.22
CA LYS A 220 -21.10 12.00 -11.92
C LYS A 220 -21.10 13.42 -11.35
N ASN A 221 -19.92 13.96 -11.03
CA ASN A 221 -19.75 15.23 -10.32
C ASN A 221 -20.42 15.23 -8.94
N GLU A 222 -20.34 14.11 -8.23
CA GLU A 222 -20.91 13.95 -6.89
C GLU A 222 -19.81 14.05 -5.83
N ASN A 223 -20.06 14.84 -4.79
CA ASN A 223 -19.20 14.94 -3.60
C ASN A 223 -20.09 14.92 -2.35
N ILE A 224 -19.87 13.93 -1.49
CA ILE A 224 -20.65 13.69 -0.29
C ILE A 224 -19.70 13.67 0.91
N GLU A 225 -19.99 14.49 1.90
CA GLU A 225 -19.31 14.53 3.19
C GLU A 225 -20.27 14.04 4.27
N ILE A 226 -19.91 12.93 4.93
CA ILE A 226 -20.77 12.30 5.92
C ILE A 226 -20.07 12.32 7.27
N ASN A 227 -20.67 12.96 8.27
CA ASN A 227 -20.21 12.82 9.65
C ASN A 227 -20.58 11.41 10.15
N VAL A 228 -19.56 10.58 10.36
CA VAL A 228 -19.70 9.17 10.73
C VAL A 228 -19.45 8.90 12.21
N ASP A 229 -19.34 9.94 13.05
CA ASP A 229 -19.04 9.81 14.48
C ASP A 229 -19.97 8.81 15.20
N ARG A 230 -21.27 8.86 14.84
CA ARG A 230 -22.32 7.98 15.38
C ARG A 230 -22.18 6.50 14.99
N LEU A 231 -21.30 6.16 14.05
CA LEU A 231 -21.04 4.77 13.64
C LEU A 231 -20.03 4.08 14.57
N LYS A 232 -19.37 4.82 15.47
CA LYS A 232 -18.48 4.22 16.47
C LYS A 232 -19.27 3.29 17.37
N ASN A 233 -18.83 2.03 17.45
CA ASN A 233 -19.53 0.97 18.15
C ASN A 233 -18.68 0.46 19.33
N GLU A 234 -19.24 0.48 20.54
CA GLU A 234 -18.58 0.01 21.77
C GLU A 234 -18.32 -1.50 21.77
N ASN A 235 -19.08 -2.26 20.97
CA ASN A 235 -18.92 -3.69 20.77
C ASN A 235 -18.11 -4.03 19.51
N CYS A 236 -17.46 -3.04 18.87
CA CYS A 236 -16.59 -3.29 17.72
C CYS A 236 -15.42 -4.21 18.11
N PRO A 237 -15.13 -5.28 17.35
CA PRO A 237 -14.03 -6.20 17.66
C PRO A 237 -12.64 -5.56 17.49
N THR A 238 -12.55 -4.37 16.88
CA THR A 238 -11.29 -3.62 16.74
C THR A 238 -11.17 -2.45 17.71
N CYS A 239 -12.17 -1.56 17.80
CA CYS A 239 -12.07 -0.32 18.59
C CYS A 239 -13.03 -0.25 19.79
N GLY A 240 -13.75 -1.34 20.08
CA GLY A 240 -14.66 -1.44 21.22
C GLY A 240 -13.95 -1.73 22.54
N ASN A 241 -14.71 -1.81 23.63
CA ASN A 241 -14.18 -1.99 24.99
C ASN A 241 -13.53 -3.37 25.21
N HIS A 242 -13.88 -4.35 24.38
CA HIS A 242 -13.37 -5.72 24.41
C HIS A 242 -12.75 -6.12 23.06
N ALA A 243 -11.86 -5.27 22.53
CA ALA A 243 -11.21 -5.50 21.25
C ALA A 243 -10.41 -6.82 21.20
N THR A 244 -10.62 -7.60 20.15
CA THR A 244 -9.95 -8.89 19.89
C THR A 244 -8.96 -8.82 18.72
N PHE A 245 -9.00 -7.75 17.92
CA PHE A 245 -8.13 -7.55 16.75
C PHE A 245 -8.10 -8.77 15.80
N PRO A 246 -9.26 -9.15 15.23
CA PRO A 246 -9.41 -10.42 14.52
C PRO A 246 -8.48 -10.58 13.31
N TYR A 247 -8.00 -9.50 12.69
CA TYR A 247 -7.11 -9.57 11.53
C TYR A 247 -5.62 -9.70 11.89
N LEU A 248 -5.28 -9.60 13.18
CA LEU A 248 -3.91 -9.86 13.67
C LEU A 248 -3.72 -11.29 14.19
N THR A 249 -4.77 -12.12 14.21
CA THR A 249 -4.69 -13.50 14.70
C THR A 249 -4.03 -14.42 13.67
N VAL A 250 -3.45 -15.53 14.16
CA VAL A 250 -2.74 -16.52 13.33
C VAL A 250 -3.65 -17.21 12.30
N GLU A 251 -4.92 -17.39 12.65
CA GLU A 251 -5.91 -18.11 11.82
C GLU A 251 -6.26 -17.38 10.52
N ASN A 252 -6.12 -16.05 10.47
CA ASN A 252 -6.29 -15.27 9.24
C ASN A 252 -5.04 -15.24 8.35
N GLN A 253 -3.91 -15.83 8.76
CA GLN A 253 -2.60 -15.65 8.09
C GLN A 253 -2.27 -16.68 7.01
N THR A 254 -3.02 -17.79 6.91
CA THR A 254 -2.65 -18.95 6.05
C THR A 254 -3.37 -18.98 4.69
N LYS A 255 -4.08 -17.92 4.31
CA LYS A 255 -4.82 -17.88 3.04
C LYS A 255 -3.88 -17.63 1.85
N THR A 256 -4.09 -18.38 0.78
CA THR A 256 -3.52 -18.09 -0.54
C THR A 256 -4.22 -16.87 -1.12
N ASP A 257 -3.47 -15.84 -1.49
CA ASP A 257 -4.02 -14.65 -2.12
C ASP A 257 -4.15 -14.87 -3.63
N ILE A 258 -5.40 -14.95 -4.10
CA ILE A 258 -5.69 -14.80 -5.54
C ILE A 258 -5.52 -13.31 -5.86
N LEU A 259 -4.65 -12.98 -6.82
CA LEU A 259 -4.46 -11.60 -7.28
C LEU A 259 -5.60 -11.26 -8.24
N CYS A 260 -6.67 -10.67 -7.69
CA CYS A 260 -7.87 -10.29 -8.42
C CYS A 260 -7.53 -9.53 -9.71
N GLY A 261 -8.06 -9.97 -10.85
CA GLY A 261 -7.91 -9.29 -12.15
C GLY A 261 -6.56 -9.49 -12.87
N ARG A 262 -5.64 -10.30 -12.33
CA ARG A 262 -4.32 -10.56 -12.93
C ARG A 262 -4.11 -11.99 -13.47
N ASP A 263 -5.15 -12.82 -13.41
CA ASP A 263 -5.08 -14.27 -13.69
C ASP A 263 -3.84 -14.91 -13.04
N ALA A 264 -3.64 -14.62 -11.75
CA ALA A 264 -2.42 -14.94 -11.06
C ALA A 264 -2.64 -15.29 -9.59
N ILE A 265 -1.79 -16.17 -9.07
CA ILE A 265 -1.79 -16.57 -7.67
C ILE A 265 -0.46 -16.20 -7.03
N GLN A 266 -0.54 -15.56 -5.86
CA GLN A 266 0.61 -15.34 -5.01
C GLN A 266 0.76 -16.50 -4.02
N LEU A 267 1.93 -17.12 -4.03
CA LEU A 267 2.31 -18.18 -3.11
C LEU A 267 3.36 -17.68 -2.11
N ARG A 268 3.27 -18.21 -0.89
CA ARG A 268 4.27 -18.01 0.16
C ARG A 268 4.78 -19.37 0.61
N SER A 269 6.09 -19.50 0.76
CA SER A 269 6.66 -20.64 1.48
C SER A 269 6.43 -20.44 2.98
N GLY A 270 5.92 -21.46 3.67
CA GLY A 270 5.72 -21.42 5.13
C GLY A 270 7.02 -21.35 5.95
N ALA A 271 8.17 -21.57 5.31
CA ALA A 271 9.49 -21.37 5.90
C ALA A 271 10.14 -20.13 5.26
N SER A 272 10.63 -19.20 6.09
CA SER A 272 11.46 -18.09 5.62
C SER A 272 12.73 -18.67 4.99
N ARG A 273 12.73 -18.83 3.67
CA ARG A 273 13.87 -19.28 2.89
C ARG A 273 14.37 -18.10 2.08
N THR A 274 15.59 -17.66 2.36
CA THR A 274 16.27 -16.71 1.46
C THR A 274 16.76 -17.49 0.25
N ILE A 275 16.23 -17.14 -0.94
CA ILE A 275 16.61 -17.79 -2.20
C ILE A 275 17.83 -17.07 -2.78
N SER A 276 18.85 -17.85 -3.19
CA SER A 276 19.93 -17.35 -4.05
C SER A 276 19.39 -17.20 -5.48
N LEU A 277 19.04 -15.97 -5.86
CA LEU A 277 18.45 -15.69 -7.17
C LEU A 277 19.43 -16.02 -8.30
N GLU A 278 20.72 -15.83 -8.08
CA GLU A 278 21.78 -16.12 -9.03
C GLU A 278 21.88 -17.63 -9.30
N THR A 279 21.89 -18.45 -8.25
CA THR A 279 21.93 -19.92 -8.38
C THR A 279 20.69 -20.45 -9.07
N LEU A 280 19.52 -19.90 -8.74
CA LEU A 280 18.26 -20.27 -9.39
C LEU A 280 18.23 -19.84 -10.86
N ALA A 281 18.78 -18.67 -11.20
CA ALA A 281 18.90 -18.24 -12.58
C ALA A 281 19.78 -19.19 -13.40
N GLU A 282 20.87 -19.69 -12.82
CA GLU A 282 21.73 -20.67 -13.47
C GLU A 282 21.04 -22.01 -13.71
N SER A 283 20.27 -22.51 -12.73
CA SER A 283 19.53 -23.77 -12.90
C SER A 283 18.38 -23.67 -13.91
N LEU A 284 17.84 -22.47 -14.13
CA LEU A 284 16.76 -22.22 -15.08
C LEU A 284 17.24 -21.99 -16.53
N LYS A 285 18.56 -21.85 -16.77
CA LYS A 285 19.09 -21.68 -18.13
C LYS A 285 18.75 -22.90 -18.99
N GLY A 286 18.03 -22.65 -20.10
CA GLY A 286 17.60 -23.70 -21.03
C GLY A 286 16.33 -24.45 -20.63
N LEU A 287 15.76 -24.16 -19.46
CA LEU A 287 14.46 -24.67 -19.00
C LEU A 287 13.37 -23.61 -19.01
N ALA A 288 13.75 -22.33 -19.00
CA ALA A 288 12.84 -21.20 -18.97
C ALA A 288 13.22 -20.12 -19.99
N ASP A 289 12.20 -19.42 -20.49
CA ASP A 289 12.33 -18.32 -21.45
C ASP A 289 12.21 -16.96 -20.73
N ASP A 290 12.55 -15.87 -21.43
CA ASP A 290 12.38 -14.47 -20.96
C ASP A 290 12.97 -14.18 -19.57
N LEU A 291 14.11 -14.81 -19.25
CA LEU A 291 14.77 -14.71 -17.95
C LEU A 291 15.27 -13.28 -17.68
N ILE A 292 14.68 -12.66 -16.66
CA ILE A 292 15.08 -11.36 -16.11
C ILE A 292 15.45 -11.57 -14.64
N ILE A 293 16.64 -11.12 -14.26
CA ILE A 293 17.11 -11.14 -12.88
C ILE A 293 17.53 -9.75 -12.44
N ASN A 294 17.19 -9.41 -11.20
CA ASN A 294 17.71 -8.24 -10.51
C ASN A 294 17.98 -8.61 -9.03
N PRO A 295 18.56 -7.72 -8.21
CA PRO A 295 18.92 -8.04 -6.82
C PRO A 295 17.74 -8.42 -5.90
N TYR A 296 16.50 -8.23 -6.36
CA TYR A 296 15.28 -8.39 -5.55
C TYR A 296 14.40 -9.56 -6.01
N LEU A 297 14.40 -9.85 -7.31
CA LEU A 297 13.58 -10.90 -7.91
C LEU A 297 14.20 -11.51 -9.17
N ILE A 298 13.66 -12.67 -9.55
CA ILE A 298 13.85 -13.30 -10.84
C ILE A 298 12.48 -13.50 -11.50
N SER A 299 12.39 -13.27 -12.80
CA SER A 299 11.18 -13.51 -13.58
C SER A 299 11.50 -14.23 -14.88
N PHE A 300 10.65 -15.16 -15.27
CA PHE A 300 10.85 -16.02 -16.43
C PHE A 300 9.52 -16.65 -16.85
N THR A 301 9.50 -17.30 -18.00
CA THR A 301 8.36 -18.06 -18.51
C THR A 301 8.69 -19.55 -18.41
N PHE A 302 7.80 -20.34 -17.79
CA PHE A 302 7.93 -21.78 -17.62
C PHE A 302 6.57 -22.47 -17.82
N GLU A 303 6.51 -23.50 -18.66
CA GLU A 303 5.26 -24.23 -19.00
C GLU A 303 4.09 -23.26 -19.33
N GLU A 304 4.33 -22.27 -20.20
CA GLU A 304 3.39 -21.21 -20.61
C GLU A 304 2.95 -20.22 -19.51
N ASN A 305 3.47 -20.36 -18.29
CA ASN A 305 3.16 -19.48 -17.17
C ASN A 305 4.29 -18.49 -16.95
N ARG A 306 3.97 -17.20 -16.81
CA ARG A 306 4.94 -16.19 -16.41
C ARG A 306 5.09 -16.24 -14.89
N ILE A 307 6.32 -16.34 -14.42
CA ILE A 307 6.64 -16.54 -13.02
C ILE A 307 7.51 -15.38 -12.53
N VAL A 308 7.28 -14.96 -11.30
CA VAL A 308 8.11 -14.00 -10.59
C VAL A 308 8.41 -14.56 -9.21
N LEU A 309 9.68 -14.76 -8.90
CA LEU A 309 10.16 -15.25 -7.61
C LEU A 309 10.97 -14.17 -6.92
N PHE A 310 10.59 -13.84 -5.69
CA PHE A 310 11.26 -12.86 -4.86
C PHE A 310 12.30 -13.54 -3.96
N LYS A 311 13.30 -12.77 -3.54
CA LYS A 311 14.39 -13.24 -2.66
C LYS A 311 13.89 -13.81 -1.32
N ASP A 312 12.73 -13.35 -0.84
CA ASP A 312 12.08 -13.78 0.40
C ASP A 312 11.27 -15.08 0.26
N GLY A 313 11.30 -15.72 -0.92
CA GLY A 313 10.61 -16.97 -1.21
C GLY A 313 9.18 -16.81 -1.70
N ARG A 314 8.64 -15.59 -1.79
CA ARG A 314 7.34 -15.35 -2.42
C ARG A 314 7.40 -15.63 -3.92
N ALA A 315 6.32 -16.17 -4.46
CA ALA A 315 6.13 -16.33 -5.90
C ALA A 315 4.82 -15.71 -6.37
N ILE A 316 4.83 -15.20 -7.59
CA ILE A 316 3.62 -14.88 -8.34
C ILE A 316 3.63 -15.73 -9.60
N ILE A 317 2.60 -16.57 -9.75
CA ILE A 317 2.39 -17.43 -10.91
C ILE A 317 1.25 -16.83 -11.74
N HIS A 318 1.56 -16.31 -12.93
CA HIS A 318 0.59 -15.76 -13.87
C HIS A 318 0.12 -16.83 -14.87
N GLY A 319 -1.13 -16.71 -15.34
CA GLY A 319 -1.78 -17.65 -16.24
C GLY A 319 -2.63 -18.71 -15.53
N THR A 320 -2.91 -18.53 -14.23
CA THR A 320 -3.74 -19.45 -13.46
C THR A 320 -4.41 -18.81 -12.25
N ASN A 321 -5.67 -19.21 -12.01
CA ASN A 321 -6.41 -18.94 -10.77
C ASN A 321 -6.65 -20.21 -9.94
N ASP A 322 -5.98 -21.34 -10.26
CA ASP A 322 -6.04 -22.58 -9.47
C ASP A 322 -4.85 -22.71 -8.51
N PRO A 323 -5.06 -22.59 -7.17
CA PRO A 323 -3.99 -22.69 -6.17
C PRO A 323 -3.23 -24.02 -6.22
N THR A 324 -3.90 -25.11 -6.62
CA THR A 324 -3.28 -26.43 -6.71
C THR A 324 -2.27 -26.48 -7.84
N ARG A 325 -2.67 -26.00 -9.02
CA ARG A 325 -1.79 -25.86 -10.19
C ARG A 325 -0.63 -24.90 -9.90
N ALA A 326 -0.91 -23.73 -9.32
CA ALA A 326 0.12 -22.77 -8.98
C ALA A 326 1.17 -23.39 -8.04
N ARG A 327 0.74 -24.13 -7.01
CA ARG A 327 1.64 -24.81 -6.07
C ARG A 327 2.45 -25.90 -6.75
N ALA A 328 1.84 -26.71 -7.61
CA ALA A 328 2.56 -27.73 -8.38
C ALA A 328 3.66 -27.12 -9.27
N ILE A 329 3.40 -25.98 -9.92
CA ILE A 329 4.40 -25.25 -10.72
C ILE A 329 5.53 -24.74 -9.81
N TYR A 330 5.19 -24.13 -8.68
CA TYR A 330 6.17 -23.62 -7.71
C TYR A 330 7.09 -24.72 -7.17
N ASP A 331 6.52 -25.88 -6.82
CA ASP A 331 7.28 -27.01 -6.30
C ASP A 331 8.20 -27.63 -7.36
N LYS A 332 7.83 -27.63 -8.65
CA LYS A 332 8.71 -28.07 -9.75
C LYS A 332 9.96 -27.18 -9.92
N ILE A 333 9.86 -25.90 -9.55
CA ILE A 333 10.92 -24.91 -9.77
C ILE A 333 11.91 -24.88 -8.61
N LEU A 334 11.41 -25.07 -7.38
CA LEU A 334 12.21 -25.00 -6.15
C LEU A 334 12.50 -26.38 -5.54
N GLY A 335 12.07 -27.46 -6.20
CA GLY A 335 12.26 -28.86 -5.80
C GLY A 335 13.68 -29.37 -5.97
#